data_AF-A0A2P5P4R6-F1
#
_entry.id   AF-A0A2P5P4R6-F1
#
_cell.length_a   1.000
_cell.length_b   1.000
_cell.length_c   1.000
_cell.angle_alpha   90.00
_cell.angle_beta   90.00
_cell.angle_gamma   90.00
#
_symmetry.space_group_name_H-M   'P 1'
#
loop_
_entity.id
_entity.type
_entity.pdbx_description
1 polymer ?
#
loop_
_entity_poly.entity_id
_entity_poly.type
_entity_poly.pdbx_seq_one_letter_code
_entity_poly.pdbx_strand_id
1 'polypeptide(L)'
;MEISPEERRKIYEEEKARIERESQTSVKPTDSSQKTSTGLSPNIEAFLCYLGMWVTGVIFLIIEQKNAKVRFHATQSILIFGPLSVAGWILGWIPVSGGVISFIVSIVALVLWIVLMVKTYRGEEFEIPVVSNLARQLTGISGTSTSLSNSAQTASAENASKPATDSQKYVPGSRAGRLVGSSISIAWCSALLIFMNFYHQYIAIYHGSTSNGVTIWTRDPILNQDFHQWLPILNVALFVGIAGNIMTIIWDKYLLREPVKMVIDIFSLAAIISLINIFPFDFSSFPDAISIDATRVGVRVVLILAAVGTGIGILVRFIKFVANLSTGKTSYHP
;
A
#
# COMPACT_ATOMS: atom_id res chain seq x y z
N MET A 1 66.69 -22.93 21.98
CA MET A 1 65.62 -23.66 22.68
C MET A 1 64.66 -24.17 21.63
N GLU A 2 64.76 -25.45 21.27
CA GLU A 2 63.77 -26.08 20.41
C GLU A 2 62.57 -26.46 21.27
N ILE A 3 61.41 -25.92 20.94
CA ILE A 3 60.17 -26.14 21.68
C ILE A 3 59.83 -27.64 21.59
N SER A 4 59.61 -28.29 22.72
CA SER A 4 59.24 -29.71 22.78
C SER A 4 57.98 -29.97 21.93
N PRO A 5 57.84 -31.12 21.24
CA PRO A 5 56.63 -31.45 20.49
C PRO A 5 55.34 -31.32 21.31
N GLU A 6 55.41 -31.59 22.62
CA GLU A 6 54.27 -31.46 23.54
C GLU A 6 53.92 -30.01 23.85
N GLU A 7 54.92 -29.13 24.01
CA GLU A 7 54.71 -27.71 24.25
C GLU A 7 54.12 -27.01 23.02
N ARG A 8 54.57 -27.39 21.82
CA ARG A 8 53.97 -26.90 20.57
C ARG A 8 52.50 -27.25 20.50
N ARG A 9 52.14 -28.50 20.84
CA ARG A 9 50.75 -28.95 20.83
C ARG A 9 49.88 -28.17 21.82
N LYS A 10 50.38 -27.91 23.03
CA LYS A 10 49.68 -27.07 24.01
C LYS A 10 49.45 -25.65 23.50
N ILE A 11 50.48 -25.03 22.91
CA ILE A 11 50.37 -23.68 22.34
C ILE A 11 49.36 -23.66 21.19
N TYR A 12 49.36 -24.67 20.32
CA TYR A 12 48.37 -24.78 19.25
C TYR A 12 46.94 -24.96 19.78
N GLU A 13 46.75 -25.77 20.81
CA GLU A 13 45.43 -26.01 21.41
C GLU A 13 44.93 -24.77 22.17
N GLU A 14 45.81 -24.06 22.88
CA GLU A 14 45.49 -22.79 23.56
C GLU A 14 45.16 -21.67 22.58
N GLU A 15 45.93 -21.52 21.51
CA GLU A 15 45.69 -20.49 20.48
C GLU A 15 44.42 -20.81 19.68
N LYS A 16 44.17 -22.08 19.36
CA LYS A 16 42.91 -22.50 18.74
C LYS A 16 41.72 -22.22 19.65
N ALA A 17 41.83 -22.51 20.94
CA ALA A 17 40.79 -22.20 21.93
C ALA A 17 40.62 -20.69 22.15
N ARG A 18 41.68 -19.89 21.97
CA ARG A 18 41.63 -18.42 22.01
C ARG A 18 40.90 -17.87 20.78
N ILE A 19 41.21 -18.37 19.58
CA ILE A 19 40.54 -18.01 18.33
C ILE A 19 39.08 -18.46 18.34
N GLU A 20 38.77 -19.65 18.86
CA GLU A 20 37.39 -20.12 19.05
C GLU A 20 36.63 -19.24 20.05
N ARG A 21 37.25 -18.81 21.15
CA ARG A 21 36.64 -17.84 22.08
C ARG A 21 36.47 -16.45 21.49
N GLU A 22 37.44 -15.95 20.72
CA GLU A 22 37.35 -14.64 20.04
C GLU A 22 36.33 -14.67 18.90
N SER A 23 36.23 -15.76 18.15
CA SER A 23 35.18 -15.96 17.15
C SER A 23 33.79 -16.10 17.78
N GLN A 24 33.66 -16.78 18.92
CA GLN A 24 32.41 -16.85 19.69
C GLN A 24 32.06 -15.51 20.36
N THR A 25 33.04 -14.67 20.70
CA THR A 25 32.80 -13.34 21.29
C THR A 25 32.47 -12.29 20.23
N SER A 26 33.00 -12.42 19.00
CA SER A 26 32.69 -11.51 17.87
C SER A 26 31.40 -11.87 17.14
N VAL A 27 30.94 -13.11 17.21
CA VAL A 27 29.64 -13.53 16.69
C VAL A 27 28.60 -13.41 17.81
N LYS A 28 28.28 -12.17 18.18
CA LYS A 28 26.97 -11.89 18.77
C LYS A 28 25.93 -12.36 17.74
N PRO A 29 24.95 -13.21 18.09
CA PRO A 29 23.90 -13.57 17.14
C PRO A 29 23.25 -12.26 16.70
N THR A 30 23.52 -11.85 15.47
CA THR A 30 22.91 -10.64 14.92
C THR A 30 21.47 -11.03 14.65
N ASP A 31 20.62 -10.73 15.63
CA ASP A 31 19.18 -10.90 15.56
C ASP A 31 18.69 -10.41 14.19
N SER A 32 17.97 -11.27 13.47
CA SER A 32 17.38 -10.93 12.17
C SER A 32 16.45 -9.71 12.26
N SER A 33 16.03 -9.32 13.48
CA SER A 33 15.31 -8.08 13.78
C SER A 33 16.10 -6.79 13.55
N GLN A 34 17.42 -6.83 13.35
CA GLN A 34 18.27 -5.64 13.17
C GLN A 34 18.50 -5.26 11.71
N LYS A 35 18.35 -6.21 10.77
CA LYS A 35 18.62 -5.98 9.35
C LYS A 35 17.31 -5.67 8.63
N THR A 36 17.30 -4.58 7.88
CA THR A 36 16.19 -4.20 7.01
C THR A 36 16.55 -4.39 5.53
N SER A 37 15.55 -4.38 4.65
CA SER A 37 15.75 -4.42 3.20
C SER A 37 16.45 -3.17 2.67
N THR A 38 16.25 -2.00 3.29
CA THR A 38 16.87 -0.74 2.82
C THR A 38 18.25 -0.48 3.44
N GLY A 39 18.60 -1.20 4.52
CA GLY A 39 19.85 -1.04 5.24
C GLY A 39 19.83 0.07 6.31
N LEU A 40 18.70 0.79 6.45
CA LEU A 40 18.48 1.74 7.53
C LEU A 40 18.20 1.03 8.86
N SER A 41 18.34 1.76 9.97
CA SER A 41 17.96 1.18 11.27
C SER A 41 16.44 0.91 11.31
N PRO A 42 15.99 -0.20 11.92
CA PRO A 42 14.57 -0.57 11.98
C PRO A 42 13.67 0.52 12.58
N ASN A 43 14.20 1.30 13.54
CA ASN A 43 13.44 2.38 14.20
C ASN A 43 13.21 3.57 13.24
N ILE A 44 14.18 3.88 12.38
CA ILE A 44 14.03 4.91 11.36
C ILE A 44 13.01 4.47 10.31
N GLU A 45 13.09 3.22 9.83
CA GLU A 45 12.11 2.72 8.86
C GLU A 45 10.69 2.63 9.44
N ALA A 46 10.56 2.20 10.69
CA ALA A 46 9.29 2.21 11.41
C ALA A 46 8.71 3.63 11.53
N PHE A 47 9.55 4.64 11.83
CA PHE A 47 9.15 6.05 11.79
C PHE A 47 8.68 6.46 10.38
N LEU A 48 9.44 6.11 9.34
CA LEU A 48 9.11 6.44 7.95
C LEU A 48 7.79 5.82 7.50
N CYS A 49 7.38 4.68 8.04
CA CYS A 49 6.07 4.08 7.79
C CYS A 49 4.91 5.03 8.13
N TYR A 50 5.09 5.93 9.11
CA TYR A 50 4.07 6.90 9.52
C TYR A 50 4.24 8.27 8.87
N LEU A 51 5.43 8.62 8.34
CA LEU A 51 5.72 9.97 7.84
C LEU A 51 4.73 10.44 6.76
N GLY A 52 4.39 9.58 5.81
CA GLY A 52 3.36 9.81 4.80
C GLY A 52 2.03 9.15 5.15
N MET A 53 1.72 9.01 6.44
CA MET A 53 0.50 8.38 6.94
C MET A 53 0.37 6.96 6.38
N TRP A 54 -0.82 6.56 5.93
CA TRP A 54 -1.04 5.23 5.37
C TRP A 54 -0.26 4.99 4.06
N VAL A 55 0.11 6.04 3.31
CA VAL A 55 0.80 5.91 2.01
C VAL A 55 2.20 5.33 2.18
N THR A 56 2.98 5.87 3.11
CA THR A 56 4.31 5.32 3.42
C THR A 56 4.22 3.93 4.03
N GLY A 57 3.17 3.62 4.80
CA GLY A 57 2.92 2.26 5.27
C GLY A 57 2.77 1.27 4.12
N VAL A 58 2.05 1.64 3.04
CA VAL A 58 1.94 0.80 1.83
C VAL A 58 3.30 0.60 1.17
N ILE A 59 4.09 1.67 1.03
CA ILE A 59 5.42 1.60 0.42
C ILE A 59 6.31 0.63 1.20
N PHE A 60 6.39 0.78 2.53
CA PHE A 60 7.20 -0.08 3.38
C PHE A 60 6.73 -1.53 3.42
N LEU A 61 5.44 -1.82 3.30
CA LEU A 61 4.97 -3.20 3.14
C LEU A 61 5.48 -3.88 1.86
N ILE A 62 5.77 -3.10 0.81
CA ILE A 62 6.25 -3.62 -0.48
C ILE A 62 7.77 -3.81 -0.43
N ILE A 63 8.50 -2.80 0.04
CA ILE A 63 9.98 -2.79 -0.01
C ILE A 63 10.61 -3.55 1.16
N GLU A 64 9.98 -3.56 2.33
CA GLU A 64 10.52 -4.21 3.52
C GLU A 64 10.05 -5.66 3.60
N GLN A 65 11.00 -6.59 3.47
CA GLN A 65 10.74 -8.02 3.39
C GLN A 65 11.43 -8.79 4.54
N LYS A 66 12.42 -8.19 5.19
CA LYS A 66 13.29 -8.85 6.16
C LYS A 66 12.86 -8.55 7.59
N ASN A 67 12.42 -7.32 7.85
CA ASN A 67 12.20 -6.83 9.20
C ASN A 67 10.72 -6.89 9.62
N ALA A 68 10.41 -7.79 10.55
CA ALA A 68 9.05 -7.96 11.06
C ALA A 68 8.51 -6.71 11.78
N LYS A 69 9.37 -5.98 12.51
CA LYS A 69 8.98 -4.77 13.25
C LYS A 69 8.56 -3.65 12.30
N VAL A 70 9.33 -3.41 11.24
CA VAL A 70 9.00 -2.40 10.24
C VAL A 70 7.70 -2.77 9.51
N ARG A 71 7.51 -4.05 9.15
CA ARG A 71 6.28 -4.53 8.52
C ARG A 71 5.06 -4.41 9.44
N PHE A 72 5.23 -4.58 10.75
CA PHE A 72 4.19 -4.33 11.75
C PHE A 72 3.77 -2.86 11.73
N HIS A 73 4.73 -1.92 11.82
CA HIS A 73 4.44 -0.48 11.82
C HIS A 73 3.86 0.00 10.48
N ALA A 74 4.33 -0.56 9.36
CA ALA A 74 3.76 -0.35 8.03
C ALA A 74 2.28 -0.76 7.97
N THR A 75 1.95 -1.95 8.50
CA THR A 75 0.57 -2.45 8.59
C THR A 75 -0.28 -1.59 9.53
N GLN A 76 0.26 -1.25 10.70
CA GLN A 76 -0.42 -0.43 11.71
C GLN A 76 -0.74 0.97 11.14
N SER A 77 0.18 1.59 10.41
CA SER A 77 -0.02 2.88 9.74
C SER A 77 -1.21 2.84 8.76
N ILE A 78 -1.32 1.79 7.94
CA ILE A 78 -2.43 1.62 7.01
C ILE A 78 -3.76 1.46 7.74
N LEU A 79 -3.80 0.59 8.76
CA LEU A 79 -5.03 0.30 9.50
C LEU A 79 -5.54 1.50 10.31
N ILE A 80 -4.67 2.42 10.71
CA ILE A 80 -5.07 3.65 11.42
C ILE A 80 -5.47 4.73 10.42
N PHE A 81 -4.55 5.12 9.55
CA PHE A 81 -4.70 6.35 8.78
C PHE A 81 -5.50 6.16 7.50
N GLY A 82 -5.62 4.93 6.98
CA GLY A 82 -6.48 4.62 5.84
C GLY A 82 -7.96 4.87 6.16
N PRO A 83 -8.54 4.14 7.14
CA PRO A 83 -9.93 4.35 7.55
C PRO A 83 -10.22 5.77 8.04
N LEU A 84 -9.27 6.40 8.75
CA LEU A 84 -9.41 7.76 9.26
C LEU A 84 -9.51 8.79 8.13
N SER A 85 -8.76 8.59 7.04
CA SER A 85 -8.85 9.43 5.84
C SER A 85 -10.22 9.30 5.17
N VAL A 86 -10.74 8.07 5.08
CA VAL A 86 -12.09 7.81 4.51
C VAL A 86 -13.18 8.42 5.39
N ALA A 87 -13.10 8.24 6.72
CA ALA A 87 -14.07 8.78 7.66
C ALA A 87 -14.08 10.32 7.66
N GLY A 88 -12.90 10.95 7.65
CA GLY A 88 -12.78 12.40 7.53
C GLY A 88 -13.38 12.94 6.24
N TRP A 89 -13.21 12.20 5.13
CA TRP A 89 -13.85 12.54 3.86
C TRP A 89 -15.37 12.43 3.94
N ILE A 90 -15.94 11.32 4.42
CA ILE A 90 -17.40 11.13 4.57
C ILE A 90 -18.02 12.23 5.44
N LEU A 91 -17.38 12.55 6.57
CA LEU A 91 -17.84 13.61 7.48
C LEU A 91 -17.84 14.99 6.80
N GLY A 92 -16.96 15.23 5.83
CA GLY A 92 -16.93 16.48 5.05
C GLY A 92 -18.16 16.71 4.18
N TRP A 93 -18.96 15.68 3.89
CA TRP A 93 -20.20 15.79 3.11
C TRP A 93 -21.40 16.18 3.97
N ILE A 94 -21.28 16.16 5.30
CA ILE A 94 -22.37 16.51 6.21
C ILE A 94 -22.33 18.02 6.48
N PRO A 95 -23.32 18.82 6.03
CA PRO A 95 -23.33 20.25 6.24
C PRO A 95 -23.42 20.60 7.74
N VAL A 96 -22.68 21.62 8.17
CA VAL A 96 -22.68 22.22 9.53
C VAL A 96 -22.15 21.32 10.65
N SER A 97 -22.68 20.11 10.88
CA SER A 97 -22.21 19.21 11.96
C SER A 97 -20.94 18.44 11.59
N GLY A 98 -20.71 18.18 10.29
CA GLY A 98 -19.54 17.46 9.79
C GLY A 98 -18.23 18.19 10.03
N GLY A 99 -18.24 19.54 9.96
CA GLY A 99 -17.05 20.37 10.13
C GLY A 99 -16.45 20.30 11.54
N VAL A 100 -17.27 20.40 12.59
CA VAL A 100 -16.80 20.36 13.98
C VAL A 100 -16.28 18.98 14.35
N ILE A 101 -16.99 17.93 13.95
CA ILE A 101 -16.58 16.54 14.19
C ILE A 101 -15.27 16.24 13.43
N SER A 102 -15.18 16.65 12.16
CA SER A 102 -13.97 16.49 11.34
C SER A 102 -12.77 17.23 11.95
N PHE A 103 -12.98 18.44 12.47
CA PHE A 103 -11.94 19.20 13.17
C PHE A 103 -11.42 18.46 14.41
N ILE A 104 -12.32 17.98 15.29
CA ILE A 104 -11.93 17.22 16.50
C ILE A 104 -11.17 15.94 16.11
N VAL A 105 -11.68 15.19 15.13
CA VAL A 105 -11.05 13.97 14.62
C VAL A 105 -9.66 14.28 14.05
N SER A 106 -9.48 15.40 13.35
CA SER A 106 -8.19 15.81 12.79
C SER A 106 -7.14 16.12 13.86
N ILE A 107 -7.54 16.76 14.97
CA ILE A 107 -6.65 17.04 16.09
C ILE A 107 -6.22 15.74 16.79
N VAL A 108 -7.17 14.84 17.04
CA VAL A 108 -6.86 13.51 17.62
C VAL A 108 -5.95 12.71 16.69
N ALA A 109 -6.21 12.75 15.37
CA ALA A 109 -5.38 12.11 14.35
C ALA A 109 -3.95 12.66 14.35
N LEU A 110 -3.81 14.00 14.44
CA LEU A 110 -2.52 14.68 14.45
C LEU A 110 -1.71 14.33 15.69
N VAL A 111 -2.34 14.33 16.87
CA VAL A 111 -1.68 13.93 18.12
C VAL A 111 -1.24 12.47 18.05
N LEU A 112 -2.13 11.57 17.61
CA LEU A 112 -1.81 10.16 17.44
C LEU A 112 -0.65 9.95 16.46
N TRP A 113 -0.64 10.66 15.34
CA TRP A 113 0.42 10.62 14.34
C TRP A 113 1.77 11.04 14.90
N ILE A 114 1.83 12.16 15.63
CA ILE A 114 3.05 12.63 16.28
C ILE A 114 3.55 11.61 17.32
N VAL A 115 2.65 11.07 18.16
CA VAL A 115 3.01 10.08 19.18
C VAL A 115 3.61 8.82 18.55
N LEU A 116 2.99 8.31 17.49
CA LEU A 116 3.48 7.12 16.77
C LEU A 116 4.87 7.38 16.17
N MET A 117 5.08 8.52 15.52
CA MET A 117 6.38 8.90 14.97
C MET A 117 7.46 9.03 16.06
N VAL A 118 7.20 9.75 17.15
CA VAL A 118 8.19 9.97 18.21
C VAL A 118 8.55 8.65 18.91
N LYS A 119 7.56 7.81 19.22
CA LYS A 119 7.80 6.52 19.89
C LYS A 119 8.57 5.56 19.00
N THR A 120 8.20 5.45 17.72
CA THR A 120 8.89 4.55 16.78
C THR A 120 10.31 5.01 16.47
N TYR A 121 10.55 6.32 16.37
CA TYR A 121 11.89 6.88 16.23
C TYR A 121 12.79 6.54 17.43
N ARG A 122 12.22 6.56 18.65
CA ARG A 122 12.90 6.13 19.90
C ARG A 122 13.05 4.60 20.02
N GLY A 123 12.45 3.85 19.10
CA GLY A 123 12.48 2.39 19.08
C GLY A 123 11.43 1.70 19.94
N GLU A 124 10.49 2.45 20.52
CA GLU A 124 9.37 1.92 21.29
C GLU A 124 8.29 1.38 20.35
N GLU A 125 7.77 0.18 20.63
CA GLU A 125 6.56 -0.33 19.98
C GLU A 125 5.33 0.24 20.69
N PHE A 126 4.63 1.18 20.05
CA PHE A 126 3.38 1.70 20.59
C PHE A 126 2.20 0.82 20.15
N GLU A 127 1.63 0.10 21.10
CA GLU A 127 0.50 -0.78 20.85
C GLU A 127 -0.83 -0.04 21.03
N ILE A 128 -1.57 0.12 19.95
CA ILE A 128 -3.01 0.42 19.99
C ILE A 128 -3.76 -0.92 20.05
N PRO A 129 -4.45 -1.28 21.13
CA PRO A 129 -4.88 -2.67 21.39
C PRO A 129 -5.62 -3.35 20.23
N VAL A 130 -6.60 -2.68 19.61
CA VAL A 130 -7.39 -3.26 18.51
C VAL A 130 -6.56 -3.37 17.22
N VAL A 131 -5.86 -2.30 16.86
CA VAL A 131 -5.11 -2.21 15.60
C VAL A 131 -3.85 -3.07 15.63
N SER A 132 -3.19 -3.15 16.77
CA SER A 132 -1.92 -3.85 16.94
C SER A 132 -2.11 -5.36 16.92
N ASN A 133 -3.18 -5.86 17.53
CA ASN A 133 -3.56 -7.26 17.42
C ASN A 133 -3.84 -7.65 15.96
N LEU A 134 -4.56 -6.80 15.21
CA LEU A 134 -4.83 -7.03 13.80
C LEU A 134 -3.55 -6.96 12.94
N ALA A 135 -2.69 -5.98 13.18
CA ALA A 135 -1.41 -5.84 12.47
C ALA A 135 -0.49 -7.04 12.73
N ARG A 136 -0.44 -7.54 13.97
CA ARG A 136 0.31 -8.76 14.36
C ARG A 136 -0.23 -10.00 13.65
N GLN A 137 -1.56 -10.18 13.59
CA GLN A 137 -2.18 -11.28 12.83
C GLN A 137 -1.85 -11.22 11.33
N LEU A 138 -1.93 -10.03 10.72
CA LEU A 138 -1.68 -9.86 9.28
C LEU A 138 -0.21 -10.06 8.90
N THR A 139 0.70 -9.74 9.81
CA THR A 139 2.15 -9.93 9.61
C THR A 139 2.67 -11.30 10.04
N GLY A 140 1.82 -12.14 10.65
CA GLY A 140 2.19 -13.45 11.18
C GLY A 140 3.03 -13.39 12.46
N ILE A 141 3.09 -12.22 13.11
CA ILE A 141 3.79 -12.01 14.39
C ILE A 141 2.82 -12.41 15.51
N SER A 142 2.55 -13.71 15.67
CA SER A 142 1.83 -14.21 16.84
C SER A 142 2.67 -13.91 18.08
N GLY A 143 2.09 -13.19 19.04
CA GLY A 143 2.81 -12.63 20.19
C GLY A 143 3.57 -13.68 21.00
N THR A 144 4.90 -13.60 20.97
CA THR A 144 5.78 -14.22 21.96
C THR A 144 6.54 -13.11 22.67
N SER A 145 5.83 -12.29 23.44
CA SER A 145 6.47 -11.31 24.33
C SER A 145 5.66 -11.08 25.60
N THR A 146 5.06 -12.13 26.18
CA THR A 146 4.76 -12.17 27.62
C THR A 146 4.61 -13.63 28.09
N SER A 147 5.73 -14.31 28.38
CA SER A 147 5.87 -15.40 29.38
C SER A 147 6.98 -16.41 29.03
N LEU A 148 8.25 -16.00 29.02
CA LEU A 148 9.35 -16.97 29.19
C LEU A 148 10.43 -16.36 30.11
N SER A 149 10.00 -15.96 31.30
CA SER A 149 10.82 -16.16 32.50
C SER A 149 10.39 -17.50 33.06
N ASN A 150 11.33 -18.42 33.22
CA ASN A 150 11.21 -19.76 33.84
C ASN A 150 10.76 -20.90 32.91
N SER A 151 11.74 -21.46 32.18
CA SER A 151 12.07 -22.89 32.29
C SER A 151 13.24 -23.20 31.35
N ALA A 152 14.45 -23.14 31.89
CA ALA A 152 15.57 -23.85 31.31
C ALA A 152 15.38 -25.36 31.55
N GLN A 153 15.94 -26.17 30.65
CA GLN A 153 16.08 -27.64 30.69
C GLN A 153 14.86 -28.46 30.25
N THR A 154 14.88 -28.95 29.01
CA THR A 154 15.29 -30.35 28.71
C THR A 154 15.27 -30.64 27.20
N ALA A 155 16.21 -31.52 26.79
CA ALA A 155 16.20 -32.37 25.60
C ALA A 155 16.49 -31.75 24.21
N SER A 156 17.79 -31.71 23.90
CA SER A 156 18.46 -32.41 22.79
C SER A 156 17.67 -32.90 21.57
N ALA A 157 18.19 -32.48 20.41
CA ALA A 157 18.34 -33.21 19.15
C ALA A 157 17.08 -33.75 18.45
N GLU A 158 16.67 -33.07 17.35
CA GLU A 158 16.44 -33.81 16.11
C GLU A 158 16.70 -32.98 14.84
N ASN A 159 17.54 -33.60 14.02
CA ASN A 159 18.04 -33.30 12.70
C ASN A 159 16.94 -33.02 11.64
N ALA A 160 17.08 -31.96 10.84
CA ALA A 160 16.78 -31.99 9.40
C ALA A 160 17.18 -30.68 8.69
N SER A 161 18.28 -30.74 7.96
CA SER A 161 18.63 -29.81 6.88
C SER A 161 17.54 -29.74 5.80
N LYS A 162 17.19 -28.54 5.32
CA LYS A 162 16.70 -28.24 3.94
C LYS A 162 16.81 -26.73 3.64
N PRO A 163 16.91 -26.33 2.36
CA PRO A 163 17.94 -25.41 1.89
C PRO A 163 17.50 -23.95 1.84
N ALA A 164 18.50 -23.07 1.74
CA ALA A 164 18.37 -21.64 1.53
C ALA A 164 17.38 -21.33 0.39
N THR A 165 16.30 -20.63 0.72
CA THR A 165 15.29 -20.22 -0.25
C THR A 165 15.76 -19.00 -1.03
N ASP A 166 16.13 -19.31 -2.26
CA ASP A 166 16.14 -18.52 -3.48
C ASP A 166 15.31 -17.21 -3.46
N SER A 167 15.92 -16.16 -4.00
CA SER A 167 15.31 -14.86 -4.27
C SER A 167 13.93 -14.98 -4.91
N GLN A 168 12.89 -14.55 -4.20
CA GLN A 168 11.51 -14.57 -4.69
C GLN A 168 11.36 -13.73 -5.96
N LYS A 169 11.44 -14.40 -7.12
CA LYS A 169 10.94 -13.91 -8.40
C LYS A 169 9.45 -13.55 -8.26
N TYR A 170 9.04 -12.40 -8.80
CA TYR A 170 7.62 -12.06 -8.92
C TYR A 170 6.91 -13.12 -9.77
N VAL A 171 6.05 -13.92 -9.14
CA VAL A 171 5.19 -14.90 -9.81
C VAL A 171 3.77 -14.33 -9.86
N PRO A 172 3.23 -14.00 -11.06
CA PRO A 172 1.84 -13.59 -11.23
C PRO A 172 0.88 -14.62 -10.61
N GLY A 173 -0.04 -14.17 -9.76
CA GLY A 173 -1.03 -15.04 -9.09
C GLY A 173 -0.64 -15.55 -7.69
N SER A 174 0.62 -15.41 -7.28
CA SER A 174 1.07 -15.72 -5.91
C SER A 174 0.43 -14.80 -4.85
N ARG A 175 0.38 -15.24 -3.59
CA ARG A 175 -0.14 -14.43 -2.46
C ARG A 175 0.54 -13.06 -2.37
N ALA A 176 1.85 -13.01 -2.63
CA ALA A 176 2.63 -11.78 -2.71
C ALA A 176 2.25 -10.91 -3.92
N GLY A 177 2.09 -11.50 -5.11
CA GLY A 177 1.65 -10.76 -6.30
C GLY A 177 0.26 -10.13 -6.15
N ARG A 178 -0.67 -10.81 -5.44
CA ARG A 178 -2.01 -10.27 -5.14
C ARG A 178 -1.97 -9.10 -4.18
N LEU A 179 -1.10 -9.15 -3.18
CA LEU A 179 -0.88 -8.07 -2.22
C LEU A 179 -0.31 -6.83 -2.92
N VAL A 180 0.72 -7.02 -3.74
CA VAL A 180 1.37 -5.93 -4.49
C VAL A 180 0.38 -5.29 -5.47
N GLY A 181 -0.35 -6.10 -6.25
CA GLY A 181 -1.33 -5.57 -7.21
C GLY A 181 -2.44 -4.77 -6.54
N SER A 182 -3.00 -5.26 -5.43
CA SER A 182 -4.07 -4.57 -4.71
C SER A 182 -3.57 -3.28 -4.04
N SER A 183 -2.33 -3.29 -3.54
CA SER A 183 -1.67 -2.11 -2.95
C SER A 183 -1.43 -1.01 -3.99
N ILE A 184 -0.97 -1.37 -5.19
CA ILE A 184 -0.79 -0.44 -6.31
C ILE A 184 -2.14 0.17 -6.71
N SER A 185 -3.21 -0.64 -6.80
CA SER A 185 -4.55 -0.13 -7.10
C SER A 185 -5.05 0.85 -6.05
N ILE A 186 -4.84 0.58 -4.75
CA ILE A 186 -5.22 1.51 -3.67
C ILE A 186 -4.48 2.84 -3.79
N ALA A 187 -3.16 2.78 -4.00
CA ALA A 187 -2.34 3.97 -4.18
C ALA A 187 -2.82 4.81 -5.37
N TRP A 188 -3.07 4.15 -6.52
CA TRP A 188 -3.57 4.82 -7.72
C TRP A 188 -4.95 5.44 -7.53
N CYS A 189 -5.90 4.71 -6.94
CA CYS A 189 -7.24 5.23 -6.66
C CYS A 189 -7.19 6.43 -5.73
N SER A 190 -6.31 6.41 -4.72
CA SER A 190 -6.17 7.50 -3.76
C SER A 190 -5.50 8.73 -4.39
N ALA A 191 -4.48 8.52 -5.23
CA ALA A 191 -3.85 9.59 -5.99
C ALA A 191 -4.88 10.28 -6.92
N LEU A 192 -5.68 9.49 -7.65
CA LEU A 192 -6.76 10.02 -8.48
C LEU A 192 -7.82 10.74 -7.66
N LEU A 193 -8.18 10.22 -6.49
CA LEU A 193 -9.17 10.84 -5.62
C LEU A 193 -8.73 12.22 -5.15
N ILE A 194 -7.49 12.34 -4.68
CA ILE A 194 -6.90 13.62 -4.27
C ILE A 194 -6.82 14.55 -5.48
N PHE A 195 -6.25 14.08 -6.59
CA PHE A 195 -6.06 14.91 -7.77
C PHE A 195 -7.39 15.44 -8.31
N MET A 196 -8.42 14.60 -8.43
CA MET A 196 -9.69 15.02 -9.03
C MET A 196 -10.50 15.93 -8.11
N ASN A 197 -10.42 15.78 -6.78
CA ASN A 197 -11.14 16.67 -5.86
C ASN A 197 -10.44 18.03 -5.73
N PHE A 198 -9.11 18.07 -5.68
CA PHE A 198 -8.36 19.30 -5.33
C PHE A 198 -7.65 19.96 -6.50
N TYR A 199 -7.26 19.19 -7.52
CA TYR A 199 -6.36 19.63 -8.58
C TYR A 199 -6.94 19.48 -9.99
N HIS A 200 -8.22 19.14 -10.16
CA HIS A 200 -8.85 18.99 -11.49
C HIS A 200 -8.74 20.26 -12.36
N GLN A 201 -8.73 21.45 -11.73
CA GLN A 201 -8.57 22.74 -12.44
C GLN A 201 -7.20 22.92 -13.10
N TYR A 202 -6.21 22.09 -12.77
CA TYR A 202 -4.91 22.11 -13.44
C TYR A 202 -4.92 21.33 -14.76
N ILE A 203 -5.98 20.55 -15.03
CA ILE A 203 -6.30 20.07 -16.38
C ILE A 203 -6.89 21.24 -17.15
N ALA A 204 -6.00 22.03 -17.73
CA ALA A 204 -6.31 23.31 -18.34
C ALA A 204 -5.41 23.56 -19.54
N ILE A 205 -5.85 24.44 -20.43
CA ILE A 205 -4.98 25.04 -21.43
C ILE A 205 -4.40 26.32 -20.87
N TYR A 206 -3.11 26.53 -21.11
CA TYR A 206 -2.38 27.69 -20.62
C TYR A 206 -2.00 28.55 -21.83
N HIS A 207 -2.44 29.81 -21.81
CA HIS A 207 -2.15 30.77 -22.87
C HIS A 207 -1.39 31.96 -22.30
N GLY A 208 -0.29 32.33 -22.96
CA GLY A 208 0.47 33.53 -22.64
C GLY A 208 0.07 34.67 -23.57
N SER A 209 -0.45 35.76 -23.02
CA SER A 209 -0.67 37.00 -23.78
C SER A 209 0.40 38.01 -23.41
N THR A 210 1.23 38.40 -24.37
CA THR A 210 2.30 39.38 -24.17
C THR A 210 1.82 40.76 -24.59
N SER A 211 1.78 41.70 -23.65
CA SER A 211 1.51 43.10 -23.91
C SER A 211 2.53 43.98 -23.20
N ASN A 212 3.08 44.97 -23.91
CA ASN A 212 4.11 45.88 -23.40
C ASN A 212 5.34 45.19 -22.75
N GLY A 213 5.77 44.06 -23.29
CA GLY A 213 6.93 43.30 -22.79
C GLY A 213 6.66 42.43 -21.56
N VAL A 214 5.41 42.36 -21.06
CA VAL A 214 5.00 41.49 -19.96
C VAL A 214 4.07 40.40 -20.50
N THR A 215 4.40 39.14 -20.24
CA THR A 215 3.55 37.98 -20.59
C THR A 215 2.68 37.60 -19.39
N ILE A 216 1.36 37.72 -19.57
CA ILE A 216 0.38 37.25 -18.58
C ILE A 216 -0.07 35.84 -19.01
N TRP A 217 0.10 34.87 -18.11
CA TRP A 217 -0.36 33.50 -18.30
C TRP A 217 -1.76 33.35 -17.74
N THR A 218 -2.70 33.02 -18.62
CA THR A 218 -4.08 32.67 -18.26
C THR A 218 -4.24 31.16 -18.30
N ARG A 219 -5.02 30.62 -17.35
CA ARG A 219 -5.33 29.19 -17.23
C ARG A 219 -6.83 28.99 -17.45
N ASP A 220 -7.17 28.24 -18.48
CA ASP A 220 -8.55 27.92 -18.85
C ASP A 220 -8.82 26.43 -18.58
N PRO A 221 -9.52 26.07 -17.48
CA PRO A 221 -9.81 24.69 -17.13
C PRO A 221 -10.69 23.98 -18.17
N ILE A 222 -10.26 22.80 -18.61
CA ILE A 222 -11.01 21.98 -19.58
C ILE A 222 -12.20 21.30 -18.88
N LEU A 223 -12.02 20.89 -17.62
CA LEU A 223 -13.07 20.28 -16.81
C LEU A 223 -13.97 21.37 -16.22
N ASN A 224 -15.06 21.70 -16.92
CA ASN A 224 -15.96 22.81 -16.61
C ASN A 224 -17.11 22.42 -15.64
N GLN A 225 -18.17 23.23 -15.59
CA GLN A 225 -19.32 23.07 -14.67
C GLN A 225 -19.96 21.67 -14.68
N ASP A 226 -19.94 20.97 -15.83
CA ASP A 226 -20.51 19.61 -15.94
C ASP A 226 -19.63 18.55 -15.25
N PHE A 227 -18.33 18.83 -15.04
CA PHE A 227 -17.45 17.97 -14.25
C PHE A 227 -17.94 17.82 -12.81
N HIS A 228 -18.57 18.85 -12.23
CA HIS A 228 -19.12 18.76 -10.87
C HIS A 228 -20.28 17.76 -10.76
N GLN A 229 -20.97 17.46 -11.87
CA GLN A 229 -21.99 16.40 -11.91
C GLN A 229 -21.35 15.02 -11.96
N TRP A 230 -20.19 14.89 -12.60
CA TRP A 230 -19.45 13.64 -12.72
C TRP A 230 -18.66 13.27 -11.47
N LEU A 231 -18.07 14.28 -10.80
CA LEU A 231 -17.14 14.09 -9.68
C LEU A 231 -17.68 13.19 -8.55
N PRO A 232 -18.95 13.30 -8.11
CA PRO A 232 -19.51 12.39 -7.10
C PRO A 232 -19.50 10.93 -7.55
N ILE A 233 -19.83 10.66 -8.82
CA ILE A 233 -19.88 9.31 -9.38
C ILE A 233 -18.47 8.71 -9.44
N LEU A 234 -17.50 9.50 -9.91
CA LEU A 234 -16.09 9.13 -9.89
C LEU A 234 -15.59 8.83 -8.47
N ASN A 235 -15.91 9.69 -7.50
CA ASN A 235 -15.51 9.51 -6.12
C ASN A 235 -16.04 8.18 -5.55
N VAL A 236 -17.33 7.87 -5.75
CA VAL A 236 -17.91 6.59 -5.33
C VAL A 236 -17.16 5.41 -5.94
N ALA A 237 -16.86 5.46 -7.24
CA ALA A 237 -16.11 4.38 -7.90
C ALA A 237 -14.69 4.21 -7.34
N LEU A 238 -13.99 5.32 -7.06
CA LEU A 238 -12.66 5.29 -6.45
C LEU A 238 -12.68 4.76 -5.01
N PHE A 239 -13.69 5.13 -4.21
CA PHE A 239 -13.86 4.58 -2.86
C PHE A 239 -14.17 3.09 -2.88
N VAL A 240 -15.06 2.64 -3.75
CA VAL A 240 -15.34 1.21 -3.94
C VAL A 240 -14.07 0.49 -4.38
N GLY A 241 -13.27 1.10 -5.26
CA GLY A 241 -11.95 0.62 -5.65
C GLY A 241 -11.02 0.43 -4.45
N ILE A 242 -10.86 1.46 -3.60
CA ILE A 242 -10.02 1.40 -2.40
C ILE A 242 -10.53 0.33 -1.44
N ALA A 243 -11.80 0.40 -1.05
CA ALA A 243 -12.42 -0.50 -0.08
C ALA A 243 -12.39 -1.96 -0.56
N GLY A 244 -12.72 -2.21 -1.81
CA GLY A 244 -12.70 -3.55 -2.39
C GLY A 244 -11.28 -4.13 -2.47
N ASN A 245 -10.27 -3.33 -2.82
CA ASN A 245 -8.89 -3.79 -2.81
C ASN A 245 -8.40 -4.08 -1.37
N ILE A 246 -8.75 -3.26 -0.38
CA ILE A 246 -8.49 -3.55 1.04
C ILE A 246 -9.18 -4.85 1.45
N MET A 247 -10.45 -5.04 1.06
CA MET A 247 -11.22 -6.24 1.37
C MET A 247 -10.56 -7.50 0.80
N THR A 248 -9.97 -7.43 -0.40
CA THR A 248 -9.20 -8.55 -0.98
C THR A 248 -7.88 -8.83 -0.27
N ILE A 249 -7.31 -7.86 0.46
CA ILE A 249 -6.11 -8.06 1.28
C ILE A 249 -6.49 -8.70 2.63
N ILE A 250 -7.57 -8.22 3.25
CA ILE A 250 -8.02 -8.69 4.58
C ILE A 250 -8.60 -10.10 4.49
N TRP A 251 -9.53 -10.33 3.56
CA TRP A 251 -10.15 -11.62 3.35
C TRP A 251 -9.47 -12.33 2.19
N ASP A 252 -8.39 -13.07 2.48
CA ASP A 252 -7.75 -14.00 1.54
C ASP A 252 -8.60 -15.28 1.34
N LYS A 253 -9.94 -15.17 1.42
CA LYS A 253 -10.86 -16.23 1.01
C LYS A 253 -11.06 -16.12 -0.49
N TYR A 254 -10.53 -17.12 -1.19
CA TYR A 254 -10.56 -17.26 -2.64
C TYR A 254 -11.95 -17.01 -3.26
N LEU A 255 -13.03 -17.42 -2.57
CA LEU A 255 -14.41 -17.31 -3.06
C LEU A 255 -14.94 -15.86 -3.15
N LEU A 256 -14.44 -14.94 -2.31
CA LEU A 256 -14.94 -13.56 -2.27
C LEU A 256 -14.20 -12.63 -3.23
N ARG A 257 -13.07 -13.07 -3.79
CA ARG A 257 -12.20 -12.22 -4.60
C ARG A 257 -12.81 -11.82 -5.94
N GLU A 258 -13.29 -12.78 -6.71
CA GLU A 258 -13.90 -12.50 -8.03
C GLU A 258 -15.16 -11.63 -7.90
N PRO A 259 -16.08 -11.88 -6.95
CA PRO A 259 -17.19 -10.97 -6.67
C PRO A 259 -16.76 -9.54 -6.35
N VAL A 260 -15.78 -9.35 -5.45
CA VAL A 260 -15.32 -8.00 -5.07
C VAL A 260 -14.71 -7.27 -6.26
N LYS A 261 -13.89 -7.94 -7.08
CA LYS A 261 -13.32 -7.34 -8.29
C LYS A 261 -14.42 -6.95 -9.28
N MET A 262 -15.41 -7.81 -9.49
CA MET A 262 -16.56 -7.52 -10.35
C MET A 262 -17.32 -6.28 -9.89
N VAL A 263 -17.56 -6.13 -8.58
CA VAL A 263 -18.19 -4.92 -8.01
C VAL A 263 -17.34 -3.68 -8.32
N ILE A 264 -16.02 -3.73 -8.08
CA ILE A 264 -15.11 -2.61 -8.41
C ILE A 264 -15.23 -2.20 -9.89
N ASP A 265 -15.26 -3.18 -10.79
CA ASP A 265 -15.34 -2.91 -12.23
C ASP A 265 -16.70 -2.36 -12.65
N ILE A 266 -17.80 -2.81 -12.03
CA ILE A 266 -19.14 -2.28 -12.31
C ILE A 266 -19.20 -0.79 -11.97
N PHE A 267 -18.68 -0.40 -10.81
CA PHE A 267 -18.61 1.02 -10.43
C PHE A 267 -17.66 1.80 -11.33
N SER A 268 -16.52 1.20 -11.72
CA SER A 268 -15.59 1.81 -12.68
C SER A 268 -16.26 2.04 -14.04
N LEU A 269 -17.01 1.06 -14.53
CA LEU A 269 -17.78 1.15 -15.76
C LEU A 269 -18.87 2.22 -15.68
N ALA A 270 -19.59 2.29 -14.55
CA ALA A 270 -20.59 3.33 -14.31
C ALA A 270 -19.98 4.74 -14.36
N ALA A 271 -18.78 4.93 -13.77
CA ALA A 271 -18.05 6.19 -13.85
C ALA A 271 -17.65 6.53 -15.30
N ILE A 272 -17.17 5.55 -16.07
CA ILE A 272 -16.81 5.76 -17.49
C ILE A 272 -18.05 6.10 -18.34
N ILE A 273 -19.14 5.34 -18.20
CA ILE A 273 -20.39 5.58 -18.95
C ILE A 273 -20.96 6.96 -18.60
N SER A 274 -20.95 7.34 -17.32
CA SER A 274 -21.39 8.67 -16.90
C SER A 274 -20.53 9.77 -17.52
N LEU A 275 -19.20 9.58 -17.59
CA LEU A 275 -18.31 10.52 -18.25
C LEU A 275 -18.63 10.65 -19.75
N ILE A 276 -18.91 9.54 -20.45
CA ILE A 276 -19.30 9.55 -21.86
C ILE A 276 -20.57 10.37 -22.10
N ASN A 277 -21.53 10.32 -21.18
CA ASN A 277 -22.80 11.05 -21.29
C ASN A 277 -22.66 12.54 -21.00
N ILE A 278 -21.68 12.92 -20.18
CA ILE A 278 -21.38 14.31 -19.83
C ILE A 278 -20.46 14.96 -20.89
N PHE A 279 -19.63 14.16 -21.56
CA PHE A 279 -18.77 14.60 -22.64
C PHE A 279 -19.58 15.04 -23.89
N PRO A 280 -19.17 16.07 -24.66
CA PRO A 280 -17.90 16.80 -24.61
C PRO A 280 -17.86 17.98 -23.61
N PHE A 281 -16.69 18.19 -23.01
CA PHE A 281 -16.40 19.40 -22.26
C PHE A 281 -16.16 20.61 -23.18
N ASP A 282 -16.00 21.79 -22.57
CA ASP A 282 -15.63 22.99 -23.28
C ASP A 282 -14.17 22.91 -23.77
N PHE A 283 -14.01 22.87 -25.08
CA PHE A 283 -12.73 22.86 -25.77
C PHE A 283 -12.51 24.16 -26.57
N SER A 284 -13.27 25.21 -26.30
CA SER A 284 -13.19 26.50 -27.03
C SER A 284 -11.82 27.18 -26.93
N SER A 285 -11.02 26.87 -25.92
CA SER A 285 -9.65 27.38 -25.76
C SER A 285 -8.64 26.80 -26.75
N PHE A 286 -9.02 25.81 -27.57
CA PHE A 286 -8.13 25.26 -28.59
C PHE A 286 -7.91 26.23 -29.76
N PRO A 287 -6.73 26.20 -30.43
CA PRO A 287 -6.35 27.22 -31.42
C PRO A 287 -7.17 27.19 -32.72
N ASP A 288 -7.67 26.02 -33.12
CA ASP A 288 -8.32 25.81 -34.41
C ASP A 288 -9.44 24.77 -34.34
N ALA A 289 -10.42 24.88 -35.24
CA ALA A 289 -11.60 24.00 -35.28
C ALA A 289 -11.27 22.52 -35.50
N ILE A 290 -10.19 22.22 -36.25
CA ILE A 290 -9.77 20.84 -36.52
C ILE A 290 -9.31 20.17 -35.24
N SER A 291 -8.50 20.87 -34.43
CA SER A 291 -8.02 20.37 -33.13
C SER A 291 -9.16 20.16 -32.12
N ILE A 292 -10.19 21.01 -32.13
CA ILE A 292 -11.39 20.86 -31.31
C ILE A 292 -12.13 19.56 -31.69
N ASP A 293 -12.43 19.38 -32.96
CA ASP A 293 -13.19 18.22 -33.43
C ASP A 293 -12.40 16.93 -33.27
N ALA A 294 -11.09 16.95 -33.58
CA ALA A 294 -10.21 15.80 -33.39
C ALA A 294 -10.10 15.42 -31.91
N THR A 295 -9.98 16.38 -30.99
CA THR A 295 -9.92 16.12 -29.54
C THR A 295 -11.25 15.55 -29.04
N ARG A 296 -12.38 16.12 -29.49
CA ARG A 296 -13.71 15.62 -29.14
C ARG A 296 -13.91 14.17 -29.58
N VAL A 297 -13.62 13.86 -30.84
CA VAL A 297 -13.75 12.51 -31.38
C VAL A 297 -12.77 11.57 -30.69
N GLY A 298 -11.50 11.96 -30.56
CA GLY A 298 -10.44 11.15 -29.97
C GLY A 298 -10.74 10.74 -28.52
N VAL A 299 -11.08 11.70 -27.66
CA VAL A 299 -11.42 11.41 -26.26
C VAL A 299 -12.66 10.51 -26.18
N ARG A 300 -13.70 10.77 -26.98
CA ARG A 300 -14.91 9.94 -27.01
C ARG A 300 -14.61 8.50 -27.42
N VAL A 301 -13.78 8.29 -28.44
CA VAL A 301 -13.35 6.95 -28.86
C VAL A 301 -12.59 6.24 -27.75
N VAL A 302 -11.63 6.92 -27.10
CA VAL A 302 -10.87 6.36 -25.97
C VAL A 302 -11.79 5.95 -24.82
N LEU A 303 -12.77 6.79 -24.46
CA LEU A 303 -13.74 6.48 -23.41
C LEU A 303 -14.62 5.27 -23.76
N ILE A 304 -15.10 5.19 -25.01
CA ILE A 304 -15.89 4.03 -25.49
C ILE A 304 -15.05 2.76 -25.42
N LEU A 305 -13.79 2.80 -25.89
CA LEU A 305 -12.90 1.65 -25.83
C LEU A 305 -12.61 1.22 -24.38
N ALA A 306 -12.42 2.17 -23.46
CA ALA A 306 -12.26 1.88 -22.04
C ALA A 306 -13.52 1.25 -21.44
N ALA A 307 -14.72 1.73 -21.79
CA ALA A 307 -15.99 1.15 -21.35
C ALA A 307 -16.16 -0.28 -21.87
N VAL A 308 -15.93 -0.51 -23.16
CA VAL A 308 -16.02 -1.84 -23.78
C VAL A 308 -15.01 -2.80 -23.15
N GLY A 309 -13.75 -2.39 -23.00
CA GLY A 309 -12.71 -3.21 -22.37
C GLY A 309 -13.07 -3.59 -20.93
N THR A 310 -13.60 -2.63 -20.16
CA THR A 310 -14.06 -2.88 -18.78
C THR A 310 -15.26 -3.83 -18.76
N GLY A 311 -16.23 -3.63 -19.65
CA GLY A 311 -17.40 -4.51 -19.79
C GLY A 311 -17.04 -5.95 -20.14
N ILE A 312 -16.12 -6.16 -21.09
CA ILE A 312 -15.58 -7.49 -21.41
C ILE A 312 -14.88 -8.10 -20.17
N GLY A 313 -14.10 -7.29 -19.44
CA GLY A 313 -13.45 -7.72 -18.20
C GLY A 313 -14.42 -8.24 -17.15
N ILE A 314 -15.54 -7.55 -16.95
CA ILE A 314 -16.64 -7.97 -16.05
C ILE A 314 -17.20 -9.32 -16.50
N LEU A 315 -17.53 -9.46 -17.79
CA LEU A 315 -18.10 -10.69 -18.34
C LEU A 315 -17.17 -11.88 -18.16
N VAL A 316 -15.87 -11.72 -18.44
CA VAL A 316 -14.87 -12.78 -18.26
C VAL A 316 -14.76 -13.19 -16.79
N ARG A 317 -14.77 -12.23 -15.86
CA ARG A 317 -14.76 -12.54 -14.41
C ARG A 317 -16.02 -13.25 -13.97
N PHE A 318 -17.19 -12.87 -14.50
CA PHE A 318 -18.44 -13.55 -14.23
C PHE A 318 -18.43 -15.00 -14.68
N ILE A 319 -17.97 -15.28 -15.91
CA ILE A 319 -17.84 -16.65 -16.43
C ILE A 319 -16.90 -17.48 -15.55
N LYS A 320 -15.73 -16.91 -15.17
CA LYS A 320 -14.79 -17.58 -14.28
C LYS A 320 -15.38 -17.87 -12.90
N PHE A 321 -16.13 -16.93 -12.35
CA PHE A 321 -16.82 -17.09 -11.07
C PHE A 321 -17.83 -18.26 -11.11
N VAL A 322 -18.68 -18.29 -12.14
CA VAL A 322 -19.67 -19.37 -12.34
C VAL A 322 -18.98 -20.73 -12.55
N ALA A 323 -17.93 -20.80 -13.37
CA ALA A 323 -17.18 -22.03 -13.61
C ALA A 323 -16.48 -22.56 -12.34
N ASN A 324 -15.95 -21.67 -11.50
CA ASN A 324 -15.33 -22.05 -10.23
C ASN A 324 -16.37 -22.60 -9.24
N LEU A 325 -17.57 -22.00 -9.22
CA LEU A 325 -18.72 -22.51 -8.44
C LEU A 325 -19.15 -23.90 -8.91
N SER A 326 -19.27 -24.12 -10.22
CA SER A 326 -19.74 -25.39 -10.78
C SER A 326 -18.75 -26.54 -10.64
N THR A 327 -17.45 -26.24 -10.60
CA THR A 327 -16.39 -27.26 -10.48
C THR A 327 -16.00 -27.60 -9.04
N GLY A 328 -16.58 -26.92 -8.03
CA GLY A 328 -16.25 -27.13 -6.62
C GLY A 328 -14.79 -26.82 -6.25
N LYS A 329 -14.01 -26.26 -7.19
CA LYS A 329 -12.60 -25.88 -6.98
C LYS A 329 -12.56 -24.58 -6.18
N THR A 330 -12.51 -24.73 -4.85
CA THR A 330 -12.37 -23.63 -3.90
C THR A 330 -10.93 -23.12 -3.75
N SER A 331 -9.98 -23.64 -4.52
CA SER A 331 -8.56 -23.27 -4.45
C SER A 331 -7.90 -23.24 -5.83
N TYR A 332 -7.33 -22.10 -6.22
CA TYR A 332 -6.20 -22.09 -7.16
C TYR A 332 -5.07 -22.89 -6.49
N HIS A 333 -4.89 -24.14 -6.90
CA HIS A 333 -3.59 -24.77 -6.72
C HIS A 333 -2.63 -24.12 -7.74
N PRO A 334 -1.44 -23.71 -7.30
CA PRO A 334 -0.44 -23.12 -8.18
C PRO A 334 -0.03 -24.04 -9.33
#